data_AF-A0A1J3DN29-F1
#
_entry.id   AF-A0A1J3DN29-F1
#
_cell.length_a   1.000
_cell.length_b   1.000
_cell.length_c   1.000
_cell.angle_alpha   90.00
_cell.angle_beta   90.00
_cell.angle_gamma   90.00
#
_symmetry.space_group_name_H-M   'P 1'
#
loop_
_entity.id
_entity.type
_entity.pdbx_description
1 polymer ?
#
loop_
_entity_poly.entity_id
_entity_poly.type
_entity_poly.pdbx_seq_one_letter_code
_entity_poly.pdbx_strand_id
1 'polypeptide(L)'
;LGAIGAIDPAKVRVASCSRFKIQCSDDDLIFELIHKHLARAFRAAQDPIIQDSAALAIQELLKIAGCEPSLAGNAVEFTPQERVQLNVSGSRRSGGSNEVNDRGQKLWDRFSNYVKELIAPCLTSRFQLPNVSDPRLAGAIYRPSMSFRRWLSYWIKKLTAHATGSRASIFAACRGIVRHDMQTATYLLPYL
;
A
#
# COMPACT_ATOMS: atom_id res chain seq x y z
N LEU A 1 5.20 3.80 -30.60
CA LEU A 1 6.48 3.11 -30.87
C LEU A 1 6.93 3.27 -32.32
N GLY A 2 6.07 3.11 -33.34
CA GLY A 2 6.47 3.26 -34.74
C GLY A 2 7.08 4.62 -35.13
N ALA A 3 6.67 5.72 -34.48
CA ALA A 3 7.24 7.05 -34.70
C ALA A 3 8.64 7.26 -34.07
N ILE A 4 9.10 6.36 -33.19
CA ILE A 4 10.41 6.48 -32.51
C ILE A 4 11.55 5.93 -33.40
N GLY A 5 11.23 5.21 -34.48
CA GLY A 5 12.22 4.65 -35.40
C GLY A 5 13.07 3.54 -34.77
N ALA A 6 14.12 3.13 -35.48
CA ALA A 6 15.07 2.15 -34.97
C ALA A 6 15.88 2.76 -33.82
N ILE A 7 15.82 2.12 -32.65
CA ILE A 7 16.54 2.52 -31.45
C ILE A 7 17.91 1.82 -31.46
N ASP A 8 18.99 2.59 -31.37
CA ASP A 8 20.36 2.07 -31.27
C ASP A 8 20.59 1.42 -29.88
N PRO A 9 20.76 0.08 -29.80
CA PRO A 9 20.94 -0.62 -28.52
C PRO A 9 22.19 -0.18 -27.77
N ALA A 10 23.23 0.33 -28.46
CA ALA A 10 24.46 0.79 -27.81
C ALA A 10 24.27 2.12 -27.06
N LYS A 11 23.24 2.90 -27.41
CA LYS A 11 22.93 4.19 -26.79
C LYS A 11 21.80 4.12 -25.78
N VAL A 12 21.03 3.03 -25.76
CA VAL A 12 19.93 2.86 -24.81
C VAL A 12 20.40 2.08 -23.59
N ARG A 13 20.55 2.82 -22.49
CA ARG A 13 20.64 2.25 -21.15
C ARG A 13 19.25 1.83 -20.70
N VAL A 14 18.88 0.57 -20.98
CA VAL A 14 17.71 -0.04 -20.36
C VAL A 14 18.01 -0.12 -18.86
N ALA A 15 17.19 0.54 -18.04
CA ALA A 15 17.30 0.41 -16.60
C ALA A 15 17.20 -1.08 -16.25
N SER A 16 18.27 -1.65 -15.69
CA SER A 16 18.28 -3.04 -15.25
C SER A 16 17.17 -3.22 -14.23
N CYS A 17 16.24 -4.13 -14.48
CA CYS A 17 15.22 -4.50 -13.51
C CYS A 17 15.96 -5.05 -12.27
N SER A 18 15.91 -4.31 -11.17
CA SER A 18 16.52 -4.75 -9.92
C SER A 18 15.89 -6.09 -9.52
N ARG A 19 16.72 -7.11 -9.36
CA ARG A 19 16.30 -8.43 -8.87
C ARG A 19 15.49 -8.27 -7.58
N PHE A 20 14.37 -8.98 -7.48
CA PHE A 20 13.48 -8.95 -6.32
C PHE A 20 14.28 -9.15 -5.01
N LYS A 21 14.26 -8.15 -4.13
CA LYS A 21 14.79 -8.27 -2.76
C LYS A 21 13.65 -8.71 -1.85
N ILE A 22 13.52 -10.03 -1.67
CA ILE A 22 12.52 -10.61 -0.75
C ILE A 22 12.85 -10.24 0.71
N GLN A 23 14.15 -10.13 1.02
CA GLN A 23 14.63 -9.60 2.29
C GLN A 23 14.48 -8.08 2.32
N CYS A 24 13.45 -7.61 2.99
CA CYS A 24 13.20 -6.21 3.35
C CYS A 24 12.55 -6.18 4.73
N SER A 25 12.53 -5.03 5.40
CA SER A 25 11.76 -4.88 6.64
C SER A 25 10.25 -4.80 6.34
N ASP A 26 9.41 -5.02 7.35
CA ASP A 26 7.96 -4.90 7.20
C ASP A 26 7.56 -3.45 6.84
N ASP A 27 8.27 -2.46 7.39
CA ASP A 27 8.07 -1.04 7.08
C ASP A 27 8.49 -0.68 5.65
N ASP A 28 9.58 -1.27 5.14
CA ASP A 28 9.97 -1.10 3.74
C ASP A 28 8.94 -1.70 2.78
N LEU A 29 8.41 -2.87 3.11
CA LEU A 29 7.36 -3.50 2.31
C LEU A 29 6.09 -2.63 2.30
N ILE A 30 5.67 -2.12 3.46
CA ILE A 30 4.52 -1.21 3.58
C ILE A 30 4.76 0.07 2.77
N PHE A 31 5.94 0.69 2.92
CA PHE A 31 6.31 1.89 2.19
C PHE A 31 6.24 1.67 0.68
N GLU A 32 6.87 0.62 0.17
CA GLU A 32 6.91 0.29 -1.25
C GLU A 32 5.51 -0.01 -1.81
N LEU A 33 4.69 -0.76 -1.06
CA LEU A 33 3.29 -1.03 -1.43
C LEU A 33 2.49 0.27 -1.57
N ILE A 34 2.53 1.14 -0.56
CA ILE A 34 1.77 2.39 -0.59
C ILE A 34 2.31 3.32 -1.69
N HIS A 35 3.61 3.56 -1.69
CA HIS A 35 4.24 4.59 -2.52
C HIS A 35 4.26 4.24 -4.01
N LYS A 36 4.58 2.98 -4.36
CA LYS A 36 4.76 2.58 -5.78
C LYS A 36 3.55 1.91 -6.39
N HIS A 37 2.68 1.28 -5.59
CA HIS A 37 1.59 0.46 -6.09
C HIS A 37 0.21 1.04 -5.76
N LEU A 38 -0.10 1.22 -4.48
CA LEU A 38 -1.45 1.57 -4.03
C LEU A 38 -1.82 3.03 -4.31
N ALA A 39 -0.90 3.99 -4.11
CA ALA A 39 -1.15 5.40 -4.44
C ALA A 39 -1.53 5.57 -5.92
N ARG A 40 -0.82 4.88 -6.82
CA ARG A 40 -1.15 4.84 -8.24
C ARG A 40 -2.53 4.22 -8.48
N ALA A 41 -2.80 3.05 -7.89
CA ALA A 41 -4.06 2.33 -8.08
C ALA A 41 -5.26 3.14 -7.57
N PHE A 42 -5.12 3.78 -6.40
CA PHE A 42 -6.14 4.63 -5.79
C PHE A 42 -6.45 5.86 -6.65
N ARG A 43 -5.43 6.55 -7.16
CA ARG A 43 -5.63 7.74 -8.02
C ARG A 43 -6.17 7.39 -9.41
N ALA A 44 -5.73 6.29 -10.00
CA ALA A 44 -6.06 5.93 -11.38
C ALA A 44 -7.40 5.19 -11.52
N ALA A 45 -8.00 4.74 -10.42
CA ALA A 45 -9.25 3.99 -10.44
C ALA A 45 -10.42 4.86 -10.92
N GLN A 46 -11.16 4.36 -11.92
CA GLN A 46 -12.44 4.92 -12.34
C GLN A 46 -13.62 4.19 -11.70
N ASP A 47 -13.40 2.94 -11.27
CA ASP A 47 -14.39 2.11 -10.60
C ASP A 47 -14.30 2.37 -9.08
N PRO A 48 -15.39 2.81 -8.43
CA PRO A 48 -15.40 3.08 -6.99
C PRO A 48 -15.02 1.85 -6.17
N ILE A 49 -15.32 0.64 -6.64
CA ILE A 49 -14.96 -0.60 -5.93
C ILE A 49 -13.44 -0.76 -5.87
N ILE A 50 -12.74 -0.43 -6.97
CA ILE A 50 -11.28 -0.51 -7.04
C ILE A 50 -10.65 0.59 -6.19
N GLN A 51 -11.22 1.79 -6.25
CA GLN A 51 -10.78 2.94 -5.45
C GLN A 51 -10.92 2.65 -3.95
N ASP A 52 -12.08 2.18 -3.50
CA ASP A 52 -12.33 1.82 -2.09
C ASP A 52 -11.46 0.64 -1.64
N SER A 53 -11.23 -0.35 -2.52
CA SER A 53 -10.33 -1.46 -2.25
C SER A 53 -8.88 -0.99 -2.03
N ALA A 54 -8.42 -0.02 -2.82
CA ALA A 54 -7.09 0.57 -2.66
C ALA A 54 -7.01 1.44 -1.40
N ALA A 55 -8.05 2.25 -1.14
CA ALA A 55 -8.13 3.11 0.03
C ALA A 55 -8.12 2.30 1.33
N LEU A 56 -8.87 1.20 1.39
CA LEU A 56 -8.86 0.31 2.55
C LEU A 56 -7.48 -0.34 2.74
N ALA A 57 -6.84 -0.80 1.64
CA ALA A 57 -5.50 -1.37 1.75
C ALA A 57 -4.50 -0.34 2.32
N ILE A 58 -4.53 0.90 1.83
CA ILE A 58 -3.70 1.99 2.35
C ILE A 58 -4.00 2.23 3.84
N GLN A 59 -5.27 2.35 4.20
CA GLN A 59 -5.71 2.59 5.57
C GLN A 59 -5.20 1.49 6.52
N GLU A 60 -5.38 0.21 6.18
CA GLU A 60 -4.96 -0.90 7.04
C GLU A 60 -3.44 -0.99 7.15
N LEU A 61 -2.70 -0.72 6.06
CA LEU A 61 -1.23 -0.71 6.09
C LEU A 61 -0.67 0.43 6.95
N LEU A 62 -1.29 1.62 6.90
CA LEU A 62 -0.92 2.75 7.76
C LEU A 62 -1.17 2.43 9.24
N LYS A 63 -2.27 1.73 9.56
CA LYS A 63 -2.54 1.24 10.93
C LYS A 63 -1.50 0.21 11.39
N ILE A 64 -1.13 -0.75 10.53
CA ILE A 64 -0.10 -1.75 10.84
C ILE A 64 1.26 -1.08 11.12
N ALA A 65 1.55 0.03 10.44
CA ALA A 65 2.75 0.82 10.67
C ALA A 65 2.71 1.70 11.93
N GLY A 66 1.52 1.92 12.51
CA GLY A 66 1.34 2.83 13.65
C GLY A 66 1.23 4.31 13.25
N CYS A 67 0.83 4.62 12.02
CA CYS A 67 0.59 5.99 11.59
C CYS A 67 -0.70 6.54 12.22
N GLU A 68 -0.57 7.57 13.05
CA GLU A 68 -1.70 8.18 13.75
C GLU A 68 -2.51 9.17 12.87
N PRO A 69 -3.82 9.35 13.13
CA PRO A 69 -4.66 10.29 12.40
C PRO A 69 -4.23 11.76 12.50
N SER A 70 -3.54 12.14 13.58
CA SER A 70 -3.00 13.50 13.79
C SER A 70 -2.01 13.91 12.71
N LEU A 71 -1.41 12.93 12.04
CA LEU A 71 -0.39 13.13 11.02
C LEU A 71 -0.94 13.69 9.71
N ALA A 72 -2.25 13.55 9.48
CA ALA A 72 -2.94 14.12 8.33
C ALA A 72 -2.92 15.66 8.33
N GLY A 73 -2.92 16.29 9.51
CA GLY A 73 -2.90 17.75 9.63
C GLY A 73 -1.59 18.38 9.15
N ASN A 74 -0.47 17.69 9.35
CA ASN A 74 0.87 18.17 8.99
C ASN A 74 1.13 18.15 7.48
N ALA A 75 0.32 17.43 6.69
CA ALA A 75 0.49 17.36 5.23
C ALA A 75 0.06 18.64 4.51
N VAL A 76 -0.75 19.50 5.15
CA VAL A 76 -1.36 20.69 4.53
C VAL A 76 -0.61 21.98 4.84
N GLU A 77 0.39 21.98 5.73
CA GLU A 77 1.00 23.22 6.26
C GLU A 77 2.16 23.84 5.45
N PHE A 78 2.42 23.42 4.20
CA PHE A 78 3.36 24.13 3.34
C PHE A 78 2.70 25.28 2.55
N THR A 79 2.09 26.23 3.27
CA THR A 79 1.94 27.61 2.78
C THR A 79 2.77 28.51 3.70
N PRO A 80 3.73 29.30 3.20
CA PRO A 80 4.58 30.13 4.05
C PRO A 80 3.80 31.38 4.47
N GLN A 81 2.99 31.29 5.53
CA GLN A 81 2.56 32.46 6.29
C GLN A 81 2.64 32.19 7.79
N GLU A 82 3.46 33.02 8.42
CA GLU A 82 3.81 33.12 9.84
C GLU A 82 2.75 32.61 10.82
N ARG A 83 3.11 31.63 11.65
CA ARG A 83 2.38 31.32 12.89
C ARG A 83 3.29 31.52 14.08
N VAL A 84 2.91 32.53 14.87
CA VAL A 84 3.45 32.88 16.18
C VAL A 84 3.34 31.68 17.13
N GLN A 85 4.46 31.35 17.79
CA GLN A 85 4.54 30.32 18.82
C GLN A 85 3.70 30.73 20.05
N LEU A 86 2.70 29.92 20.38
CA LEU A 86 2.05 29.95 21.69
C LEU A 86 2.28 28.62 22.38
N ASN A 87 3.23 28.65 23.33
CA ASN A 87 3.63 27.52 24.14
C ASN A 87 2.55 27.26 25.21
N VAL A 88 1.93 26.08 25.18
CA VAL A 88 1.20 25.56 26.34
C VAL A 88 1.75 24.18 26.67
N SER A 89 2.64 24.16 27.66
CA SER A 89 3.08 22.95 28.36
C SER A 89 1.91 22.36 29.16
N GLY A 90 1.53 21.13 28.84
CA GLY A 90 0.65 20.27 29.64
C GLY A 90 1.34 18.93 29.91
N SER A 91 1.61 18.65 31.18
CA SER A 91 2.44 17.54 31.66
C SER A 91 1.63 16.28 32.03
N ARG A 92 2.23 15.10 31.77
CA ARG A 92 2.01 13.73 32.33
C ARG A 92 0.85 12.86 31.81
N ARG A 93 1.19 11.72 31.17
CA ARG A 93 1.28 10.37 31.79
C ARG A 93 1.79 9.26 30.82
N SER A 94 2.76 8.49 31.32
CA SER A 94 2.88 7.01 31.27
C SER A 94 3.14 6.26 29.94
N GLY A 95 4.44 6.19 29.59
CA GLY A 95 5.20 4.95 29.35
C GLY A 95 4.56 3.82 28.54
N GLY A 96 4.70 3.87 27.21
CA GLY A 96 4.43 2.76 26.29
C GLY A 96 4.10 3.20 24.86
N SER A 97 3.67 4.45 24.67
CA SER A 97 3.14 4.96 23.39
C SER A 97 4.15 5.66 22.48
N ASN A 98 5.33 6.04 22.99
CA ASN A 98 6.27 6.86 22.21
C ASN A 98 6.94 6.09 21.05
N GLU A 99 7.21 4.79 21.22
CA GLU A 99 7.91 3.99 20.19
C GLU A 99 7.03 3.72 18.96
N VAL A 100 5.74 3.43 19.17
CA VAL A 100 4.79 3.19 18.07
C VAL A 100 4.53 4.47 17.29
N ASN A 101 4.40 5.60 18.01
CA ASN A 101 4.18 6.91 17.40
C ASN A 101 5.42 7.35 16.59
N ASP A 102 6.63 7.08 17.09
CA ASP A 102 7.88 7.34 16.38
C ASP A 102 8.04 6.47 15.13
N ARG A 103 7.64 5.19 15.17
CA ARG A 103 7.65 4.30 13.99
C ARG A 103 6.71 4.80 12.89
N GLY A 104 5.48 5.15 13.24
CA GLY A 104 4.50 5.68 12.28
C GLY A 104 4.96 6.99 11.65
N GLN A 105 5.50 7.90 12.46
CA GLN A 105 6.08 9.16 12.00
C GLN A 105 7.24 8.93 11.02
N LYS A 106 8.20 8.07 11.37
CA LYS A 106 9.34 7.72 10.50
C LYS A 106 8.90 7.16 9.16
N LEU A 107 7.90 6.29 9.15
CA LEU A 107 7.36 5.76 7.89
C LEU A 107 6.70 6.87 7.07
N TRP A 108 5.86 7.69 7.71
CA TRP A 108 5.15 8.77 7.04
C TRP A 108 6.09 9.74 6.37
N ASP A 109 7.18 10.10 7.05
CA ASP A 109 8.16 11.06 6.54
C ASP A 109 8.90 10.58 5.29
N ARG A 110 8.93 9.27 5.04
CA ARG A 110 9.48 8.70 3.79
C ARG A 110 8.61 8.98 2.57
N PHE A 111 7.30 9.19 2.73
CA PHE A 111 6.43 9.46 1.60
C PHE A 111 6.68 10.85 1.02
N SER A 112 6.59 10.98 -0.31
CA SER A 112 6.62 12.29 -0.96
C SER A 112 5.38 13.09 -0.60
N ASN A 113 5.48 14.43 -0.63
CA ASN A 113 4.35 15.33 -0.33
C ASN A 113 3.11 14.99 -1.16
N TYR A 114 3.32 14.70 -2.44
CA TYR A 114 2.27 14.24 -3.34
C TYR A 114 1.54 12.98 -2.85
N VAL A 115 2.29 11.96 -2.39
CA VAL A 115 1.68 10.73 -1.87
C VAL A 115 1.00 11.01 -0.53
N LYS A 116 1.59 11.83 0.34
CA LYS A 116 1.00 12.24 1.62
C LYS A 116 -0.36 12.91 1.43
N GLU A 117 -0.48 13.86 0.49
CA GLU A 117 -1.76 14.51 0.15
C GLU A 117 -2.81 13.50 -0.30
N LEU A 118 -2.41 12.51 -1.11
CA LEU A 118 -3.31 11.49 -1.63
C LEU A 118 -3.81 10.54 -0.54
N ILE A 119 -2.94 10.14 0.39
CA ILE A 119 -3.26 9.12 1.40
C ILE A 119 -3.68 9.68 2.75
N ALA A 120 -3.53 10.99 3.00
CA ALA A 120 -3.97 11.64 4.23
C ALA A 120 -5.44 11.37 4.58
N PRO A 121 -6.40 11.36 3.62
CA PRO A 121 -7.78 10.98 3.91
C PRO A 121 -7.93 9.55 4.44
N CYS A 122 -7.01 8.64 4.11
CA CYS A 122 -7.03 7.25 4.57
C CYS A 122 -6.61 7.09 6.04
N LEU A 123 -5.96 8.09 6.65
CA LEU A 123 -5.64 8.08 8.09
C LEU A 123 -6.86 8.32 8.98
N THR A 124 -7.83 9.09 8.48
CA THR A 124 -9.03 9.50 9.25
C THR A 124 -10.30 8.78 8.81
N SER A 125 -10.36 8.33 7.55
CA SER A 125 -11.52 7.63 7.00
C SER A 125 -11.70 6.22 7.58
N ARG A 126 -12.94 5.72 7.51
CA ARG A 126 -13.34 4.36 7.90
C ARG A 126 -13.83 3.60 6.67
N PHE A 127 -12.94 3.32 5.73
CA PHE A 127 -13.27 2.43 4.62
C PHE A 127 -13.61 1.04 5.16
N GLN A 128 -14.56 0.37 4.50
CA GLN A 128 -14.92 -1.02 4.78
C GLN A 128 -15.14 -1.73 3.45
N LEU A 129 -14.55 -2.91 3.30
CA LEU A 129 -14.89 -3.79 2.20
C LEU A 129 -16.11 -4.62 2.58
N PRO A 130 -17.13 -4.72 1.71
CA PRO A 130 -18.17 -5.74 1.87
C PRO A 130 -17.50 -7.10 2.05
N ASN A 131 -17.86 -7.80 3.13
CA ASN A 131 -17.33 -9.14 3.37
C ASN A 131 -17.99 -10.10 2.38
N VAL A 132 -17.38 -10.23 1.20
CA VAL A 132 -17.84 -11.20 0.20
C VAL A 132 -17.36 -12.58 0.66
N SER A 133 -18.27 -13.30 1.31
CA SER A 133 -18.17 -14.72 1.60
C SER A 133 -18.06 -15.49 0.29
N ASP A 134 -16.85 -15.61 -0.24
CA ASP A 134 -16.60 -16.40 -1.43
C ASP A 134 -16.58 -17.89 -1.04
N PRO A 135 -17.21 -18.77 -1.82
CA PRO A 135 -17.17 -20.20 -1.56
C PRO A 135 -15.72 -20.66 -1.45
N ARG A 136 -15.43 -21.46 -0.42
CA ARG A 136 -14.11 -22.11 -0.28
C ARG A 136 -13.84 -22.85 -1.59
N LEU A 137 -12.79 -22.45 -2.31
CA LEU A 137 -12.34 -23.16 -3.51
C LEU A 137 -11.75 -24.51 -3.06
N ALA A 138 -12.62 -25.50 -2.83
CA ALA A 138 -12.23 -26.88 -2.67
C ALA A 138 -11.79 -27.41 -4.05
N GLY A 139 -10.51 -27.74 -4.19
CA GLY A 139 -9.94 -28.32 -5.41
C GLY A 139 -8.85 -27.47 -6.09
N ALA A 140 -8.57 -27.81 -7.34
CA ALA A 140 -7.56 -27.15 -8.15
C ALA A 140 -7.98 -25.70 -8.48
N ILE A 141 -7.06 -24.76 -8.25
CA ILE A 141 -7.28 -23.33 -8.50
C ILE A 141 -7.23 -23.01 -9.99
N TYR A 142 -6.41 -23.77 -10.73
CA TYR A 142 -6.27 -23.64 -12.17
C TYR A 142 -7.37 -24.38 -12.92
N ARG A 143 -7.89 -23.74 -13.97
CA ARG A 143 -8.78 -24.34 -14.96
C ARG A 143 -8.30 -23.91 -16.35
N PRO A 144 -8.34 -24.78 -17.38
CA PRO A 144 -7.84 -24.43 -18.72
C PRO A 144 -8.49 -23.18 -19.35
N SER A 145 -9.74 -22.87 -19.01
CA SER A 145 -10.47 -21.69 -19.49
C SER A 145 -10.19 -20.40 -18.70
N MET A 146 -9.32 -20.45 -17.69
CA MET A 146 -9.07 -19.33 -16.79
C MET A 146 -7.98 -18.40 -17.32
N SER A 147 -8.22 -17.09 -17.31
CA SER A 147 -7.19 -16.11 -17.63
C SER A 147 -6.12 -16.04 -16.53
N PHE A 148 -4.90 -15.66 -16.91
CA PHE A 148 -3.80 -15.45 -15.97
C PHE A 148 -4.18 -14.53 -14.81
N ARG A 149 -4.84 -13.39 -15.09
CA ARG A 149 -5.29 -12.45 -14.05
C ARG A 149 -6.23 -13.11 -13.04
N ARG A 150 -7.18 -13.92 -13.52
CA ARG A 150 -8.14 -14.62 -12.66
C ARG A 150 -7.45 -15.71 -11.84
N TRP A 151 -6.57 -16.49 -12.47
CA TRP A 151 -5.76 -17.49 -11.78
C TRP A 151 -4.90 -16.86 -10.68
N LEU A 152 -4.16 -15.80 -10.99
CA LEU A 152 -3.29 -15.11 -10.05
C LEU A 152 -4.07 -14.55 -8.85
N SER A 153 -5.24 -13.96 -9.10
CA SER A 153 -6.10 -13.45 -8.02
C SER A 153 -6.57 -14.55 -7.06
N TYR A 154 -6.91 -15.74 -7.58
CA TYR A 154 -7.32 -16.86 -6.73
C TYR A 154 -6.14 -17.50 -6.02
N TRP A 155 -4.98 -17.57 -6.68
CA TRP A 155 -3.75 -18.08 -6.10
C TRP A 155 -3.32 -17.24 -4.90
N ILE A 156 -3.19 -15.91 -5.09
CA ILE A 156 -2.83 -15.00 -4.00
C ILE A 156 -3.88 -15.05 -2.89
N LYS A 157 -5.17 -15.02 -3.23
CA LYS A 157 -6.22 -15.12 -2.21
C LYS A 157 -6.08 -16.37 -1.35
N LYS A 158 -5.76 -17.52 -1.95
CA LYS A 158 -5.54 -18.76 -1.22
C LYS A 158 -4.28 -18.67 -0.35
N LEU A 159 -3.17 -18.16 -0.89
CA LEU A 159 -1.95 -17.95 -0.12
C LEU A 159 -2.19 -17.02 1.08
N THR A 160 -2.86 -15.88 0.88
CA THR A 160 -3.20 -14.94 1.95
C THR A 160 -4.06 -15.59 3.04
N ALA A 161 -5.01 -16.46 2.68
CA ALA A 161 -5.85 -17.16 3.65
C ALA A 161 -5.07 -18.19 4.51
N HIS A 162 -3.94 -18.67 4.00
CA HIS A 162 -3.05 -19.62 4.69
C HIS A 162 -1.75 -18.97 5.20
N ALA A 163 -1.57 -17.68 4.99
CA ALA A 163 -0.38 -16.97 5.42
C ALA A 163 -0.32 -16.91 6.95
N THR A 164 0.83 -17.28 7.49
CA THR A 164 1.13 -17.21 8.93
C THR A 164 2.34 -16.31 9.17
N GLY A 165 2.52 -15.83 10.40
CA GLY A 165 3.64 -14.96 10.78
C GLY A 165 3.30 -13.46 10.79
N SER A 166 4.33 -12.62 10.96
CA SER A 166 4.17 -11.17 11.21
C SER A 166 3.55 -10.41 10.03
N ARG A 167 3.77 -10.89 8.80
CA ARG A 167 3.30 -10.24 7.56
C ARG A 167 1.89 -10.61 7.13
N ALA A 168 1.24 -11.56 7.81
CA ALA A 168 -0.11 -12.00 7.46
C ALA A 168 -1.11 -10.83 7.43
N SER A 169 -0.95 -9.85 8.32
CA SER A 169 -1.76 -8.63 8.36
C SER A 169 -1.57 -7.74 7.12
N ILE A 170 -0.33 -7.59 6.62
CA ILE A 170 -0.01 -6.84 5.39
C ILE A 170 -0.71 -7.46 4.19
N PHE A 171 -0.66 -8.80 4.09
CA PHE A 171 -1.34 -9.52 3.01
C PHE A 171 -2.85 -9.42 3.12
N ALA A 172 -3.40 -9.54 4.33
CA ALA A 172 -4.83 -9.41 4.58
C ALA A 172 -5.35 -8.00 4.25
N ALA A 173 -4.56 -6.95 4.47
CA ALA A 173 -4.87 -5.58 4.08
C ALA A 173 -5.00 -5.44 2.54
N CYS A 174 -4.13 -6.11 1.79
CA CYS A 174 -4.11 -6.03 0.32
C CYS A 174 -5.14 -6.94 -0.37
N ARG A 175 -5.92 -7.76 0.37
CA ARG A 175 -6.79 -8.80 -0.21
C ARG A 175 -7.80 -8.28 -1.25
N GLY A 176 -8.33 -7.08 -1.05
CA GLY A 176 -9.33 -6.48 -1.93
C GLY A 176 -8.70 -6.01 -3.24
N ILE A 177 -7.65 -5.21 -3.14
CA ILE A 177 -7.02 -4.56 -4.30
C ILE A 177 -6.32 -5.56 -5.23
N VAL A 178 -5.77 -6.66 -4.71
CA VAL A 178 -5.10 -7.70 -5.52
C VAL A 178 -6.01 -8.32 -6.58
N ARG A 179 -7.34 -8.35 -6.36
CA ARG A 179 -8.30 -8.83 -7.37
C ARG A 179 -8.36 -7.92 -8.60
N HIS A 180 -8.08 -6.64 -8.41
CA HIS A 180 -8.33 -5.59 -9.40
C HIS A 180 -7.03 -5.04 -10.01
N ASP A 181 -5.94 -4.96 -9.23
CA ASP A 181 -4.65 -4.44 -9.69
C ASP A 181 -3.59 -5.55 -9.83
N MET A 182 -3.35 -5.94 -11.09
CA MET A 182 -2.41 -7.01 -11.41
C MET A 182 -0.95 -6.66 -11.07
N GLN A 183 -0.59 -5.38 -11.09
CA GLN A 183 0.76 -4.94 -10.70
C GLN A 183 1.01 -5.17 -9.21
N THR A 184 0.08 -4.76 -8.35
CA THR A 184 0.12 -5.05 -6.90
C THR A 184 0.14 -6.55 -6.64
N ALA A 185 -0.72 -7.31 -7.34
CA ALA A 185 -0.76 -8.77 -7.22
C ALA A 185 0.60 -9.42 -7.53
N THR A 186 1.21 -9.04 -8.66
CA THR A 186 2.50 -9.61 -9.09
C THR A 186 3.64 -9.20 -8.16
N TYR A 187 3.60 -7.98 -7.64
CA TYR A 187 4.60 -7.49 -6.68
C TYR A 187 4.51 -8.19 -5.32
N LEU A 188 3.30 -8.48 -4.83
CA LEU A 188 3.10 -9.10 -3.53
C LEU A 188 3.44 -10.60 -3.51
N LEU A 189 3.30 -11.28 -4.66
CA LEU A 189 3.44 -12.73 -4.78
C LEU A 189 4.75 -13.30 -4.21
N PRO A 190 5.95 -12.72 -4.42
CA PRO A 190 7.18 -13.24 -3.85
C PRO A 190 7.31 -13.09 -2.33
N TYR A 191 6.44 -12.30 -1.69
CA TYR A 191 6.44 -12.08 -0.24
C TYR A 191 5.47 -13.01 0.50
N LEU A 192 4.49 -13.57 -0.20
CA LEU A 192 3.46 -14.51 0.31
C LEU A 192 4.00 -15.94 0.44
#